data_AF-A0A7S3PTS9-F1
#
_entry.id   AF-A0A7S3PTS9-F1
#
_cell.length_a   1.000
_cell.length_b   1.000
_cell.length_c   1.000
_cell.angle_alpha   90.00
_cell.angle_beta   90.00
_cell.angle_gamma   90.00
#
_symmetry.space_group_name_H-M   'P 1'
#
loop_
_entity.id
_entity.type
_entity.pdbx_description
1 polymer ?
#
loop_
_entity_poly.entity_id
_entity_poly.type
_entity_poly.pdbx_seq_one_letter_code
_entity_poly.pdbx_strand_id
1 'polypeptide(L)'
;PASEEWLLKRLATGCPALQVLDLSLSYKVTDVSLKAIANRCPKLTTLKVALCKEVSDVGILAISENCRGLEVLDLTRNDLEHKLTDVSMLSLAERCSCLTILKLSGNVYLSDIGLSWLASGCRSLTELNLAKCFKITDVGMRAISEGFTDLKYLNIAMLKKVTDVGISHLGSGCKKIQVLVATGL
;
A
#
# COMPACT_ATOMS: atom_id res chain seq x y z
N PRO A 1 25.03 5.83 -7.39
CA PRO A 1 24.36 5.14 -6.26
C PRO A 1 24.44 5.93 -4.94
N ALA A 2 25.64 6.25 -4.43
CA ALA A 2 25.80 6.95 -3.14
C ALA A 2 25.36 8.43 -3.12
N SER A 3 25.31 9.10 -4.28
CA SER A 3 25.09 10.55 -4.38
C SER A 3 23.64 11.02 -4.21
N GLU A 4 22.64 10.13 -4.20
CA GLU A 4 21.24 10.51 -3.96
C GLU A 4 20.70 9.99 -2.63
N GLU A 5 21.22 8.88 -2.13
CA GLU A 5 20.88 8.38 -0.80
C GLU A 5 21.32 9.38 0.30
N TRP A 6 22.47 10.03 0.12
CA TRP A 6 22.88 11.13 1.00
C TRP A 6 21.97 12.36 0.86
N LEU A 7 21.43 12.64 -0.34
CA LEU A 7 20.52 13.76 -0.57
C LEU A 7 19.21 13.52 0.18
N LEU A 8 18.64 12.33 0.08
CA LEU A 8 17.42 11.97 0.82
C LEU A 8 17.65 12.05 2.32
N LYS A 9 18.79 11.56 2.81
CA LYS A 9 19.16 11.70 4.23
C LYS A 9 19.28 13.16 4.65
N ARG A 10 19.92 14.01 3.83
CA ARG A 10 20.09 15.45 4.12
C ARG A 10 18.76 16.19 4.09
N LEU A 11 17.90 15.88 3.13
CA LEU A 11 16.53 16.38 3.05
C LEU A 11 15.75 15.98 4.31
N ALA A 12 15.81 14.70 4.71
CA ALA A 12 15.16 14.22 5.92
C ALA A 12 15.59 15.01 7.16
N THR A 13 16.89 15.25 7.32
CA THR A 13 17.43 16.02 8.45
C THR A 13 17.07 17.50 8.40
N GLY A 14 16.96 18.10 7.22
CA GLY A 14 16.64 19.52 7.06
C GLY A 14 15.14 19.82 7.11
N CYS A 15 14.28 18.82 6.86
CA CYS A 15 12.84 18.99 6.72
C CYS A 15 12.05 18.07 7.67
N PRO A 16 12.11 18.26 9.01
CA PRO A 16 11.41 17.41 9.97
C PRO A 16 9.87 17.53 9.92
N ALA A 17 9.36 18.61 9.31
CA ALA A 17 7.94 18.84 9.12
C ALA A 17 7.41 18.34 7.77
N LEU A 18 8.19 17.55 7.02
CA LEU A 18 7.78 17.00 5.73
C LEU A 18 6.52 16.13 5.88
N GLN A 19 5.48 16.45 5.11
CA GLN A 19 4.19 15.74 5.12
C GLN A 19 3.97 14.92 3.86
N VAL A 20 4.41 15.43 2.71
CA VAL A 20 4.21 14.81 1.41
C VAL A 20 5.56 14.57 0.77
N LEU A 21 5.82 13.31 0.39
CA LEU A 21 7.02 12.91 -0.32
C LEU A 21 6.66 11.97 -1.47
N ASP A 22 6.98 12.39 -2.68
CA ASP A 22 6.84 11.57 -3.88
C ASP A 22 8.23 11.29 -4.45
N LEU A 23 8.58 10.01 -4.48
CA LEU A 23 9.83 9.49 -5.02
C LEU A 23 9.57 8.45 -6.12
N SER A 24 8.35 8.41 -6.66
CA SER A 24 7.94 7.46 -7.69
C SER A 24 8.89 7.48 -8.89
N LEU A 25 9.06 6.34 -9.54
CA LEU A 25 9.97 6.12 -10.68
C LEU A 25 11.47 6.27 -10.34
N SER A 26 11.84 6.51 -9.08
CA SER A 26 13.23 6.58 -8.71
C SER A 26 13.83 5.17 -8.54
N TYR A 27 14.84 4.88 -9.36
CA TYR A 27 15.61 3.63 -9.30
C TYR A 27 16.67 3.61 -8.20
N LYS A 28 16.83 4.72 -7.45
CA LYS A 28 17.85 4.89 -6.40
C LYS A 28 17.28 4.85 -4.99
N VAL A 29 15.95 4.80 -4.84
CA VAL A 29 15.30 4.72 -3.53
C VAL A 29 15.35 3.29 -3.03
N THR A 30 16.00 3.11 -1.88
CA THR A 30 16.21 1.85 -1.17
C THR A 30 15.51 1.86 0.19
N ASP A 31 15.45 0.72 0.87
CA ASP A 31 14.98 0.63 2.26
C ASP A 31 15.79 1.49 3.24
N VAL A 32 17.10 1.66 2.99
CA VAL A 32 17.98 2.51 3.80
C VAL A 32 17.57 3.97 3.68
N SER A 33 17.24 4.42 2.47
CA SER A 33 16.74 5.78 2.24
C SER A 33 15.37 6.00 2.90
N LEU A 34 14.45 5.03 2.82
CA LEU A 34 13.15 5.10 3.50
C LEU A 34 13.30 5.13 5.02
N LYS A 35 14.20 4.33 5.59
CA LYS A 35 14.51 4.36 7.02
C LYS A 35 15.06 5.71 7.46
N ALA A 36 15.90 6.36 6.64
CA ALA A 36 16.41 7.69 6.94
C ALA A 36 15.29 8.74 6.96
N ILE A 37 14.34 8.68 6.01
CA ILE A 37 13.15 9.53 5.99
C ILE A 37 12.27 9.26 7.23
N ALA A 38 11.94 7.99 7.48
CA ALA A 38 11.09 7.57 8.61
C ALA A 38 11.59 8.12 9.96
N ASN A 39 12.91 8.01 10.19
CA ASN A 39 13.54 8.43 11.45
C ASN A 39 13.61 9.95 11.66
N ARG A 40 13.28 10.76 10.66
CA ARG A 40 13.43 12.23 10.70
C ARG A 40 12.17 12.99 10.32
N CYS A 41 11.22 12.34 9.65
CA CYS A 41 9.99 12.94 9.16
C CYS A 41 8.75 12.21 9.74
N PRO A 42 8.50 12.28 11.06
CA PRO A 42 7.37 11.57 11.69
C PRO A 42 6.00 12.14 11.32
N LYS A 43 5.96 13.34 10.71
CA LYS A 43 4.73 14.01 10.24
C LYS A 43 4.32 13.62 8.82
N LEU A 44 4.95 12.61 8.24
CA LEU A 44 4.65 12.19 6.88
C LEU A 44 3.23 11.61 6.80
N THR A 45 2.38 12.22 5.98
CA THR A 45 1.00 11.80 5.71
C THR A 45 0.86 11.18 4.33
N THR A 46 1.72 11.54 3.38
CA THR A 46 1.71 10.99 2.02
C THR A 46 3.11 10.52 1.63
N LEU A 47 3.23 9.25 1.29
CA LEU A 47 4.43 8.67 0.69
C LEU A 47 4.08 7.97 -0.61
N LYS A 48 4.78 8.32 -1.68
CA LYS A 48 4.69 7.62 -2.96
C LYS A 48 6.05 7.11 -3.36
N VAL A 49 6.15 5.79 -3.51
CA VAL A 49 7.35 5.08 -3.96
C VAL A 49 6.98 4.10 -5.07
N ALA A 50 6.04 4.49 -5.92
CA ALA A 50 5.60 3.69 -7.05
C ALA A 50 6.80 3.41 -7.96
N LEU A 51 6.95 2.16 -8.39
CA LEU A 51 8.01 1.72 -9.30
C LEU A 51 9.45 1.89 -8.77
N CYS A 52 9.63 2.14 -7.46
CA CYS A 52 10.93 2.10 -6.80
C CYS A 52 11.37 0.65 -6.60
N LYS A 53 12.31 0.19 -7.44
CA LYS A 53 12.70 -1.22 -7.52
C LYS A 53 13.48 -1.73 -6.31
N GLU A 54 14.07 -0.86 -5.50
CA GLU A 54 14.89 -1.24 -4.33
C GLU A 54 14.16 -1.09 -3.00
N VAL A 55 12.85 -0.81 -3.02
CA VAL A 55 12.01 -0.76 -1.83
C VAL A 55 11.34 -2.12 -1.60
N SER A 56 11.52 -2.65 -0.40
CA SER A 56 10.99 -3.92 0.08
C SER A 56 10.16 -3.76 1.36
N ASP A 57 9.67 -4.88 1.90
CA ASP A 57 8.96 -4.94 3.19
C ASP A 57 9.75 -4.25 4.32
N VAL A 58 11.09 -4.29 4.28
CA VAL A 58 11.96 -3.65 5.29
C VAL A 58 11.79 -2.13 5.30
N GLY A 59 11.74 -1.50 4.13
CA GLY A 59 11.53 -0.06 4.01
C GLY A 59 10.13 0.35 4.46
N ILE A 60 9.12 -0.45 4.11
CA ILE A 60 7.73 -0.19 4.52
C ILE A 60 7.55 -0.37 6.04
N LEU A 61 8.20 -1.38 6.64
CA LEU A 61 8.23 -1.54 8.09
C LEU A 61 8.79 -0.28 8.76
N ALA A 62 9.94 0.23 8.31
CA ALA A 62 10.55 1.43 8.89
C ALA A 62 9.62 2.65 8.82
N ILE A 63 8.92 2.84 7.69
CA ILE A 63 7.91 3.90 7.52
C ILE A 63 6.75 3.68 8.50
N SER A 64 6.19 2.47 8.58
CA SER A 64 5.05 2.18 9.47
C SER A 64 5.37 2.40 10.96
N GLU A 65 6.61 2.14 11.38
CA GLU A 65 7.05 2.32 12.77
C GLU A 65 7.05 3.78 13.22
N ASN A 66 7.45 4.69 12.34
CA ASN A 66 7.74 6.09 12.69
C ASN A 66 6.75 7.10 12.09
N CYS A 67 6.06 6.76 11.01
CA CYS A 67 5.11 7.62 10.30
C CYS A 67 3.67 7.09 10.51
N ARG A 68 3.19 7.08 11.76
CA ARG A 68 1.87 6.50 12.12
C ARG A 68 0.67 7.30 11.61
N GLY A 69 0.88 8.57 11.27
CA GLY A 69 -0.13 9.45 10.66
C GLY A 69 -0.23 9.32 9.13
N LEU A 70 0.27 8.23 8.55
CA LEU A 70 0.23 8.03 7.11
C LEU A 70 -1.22 7.82 6.62
N GLU A 71 -1.61 8.62 5.63
CA GLU A 71 -2.95 8.62 5.03
C GLU A 71 -2.92 8.07 3.61
N VAL A 72 -1.88 8.41 2.84
CA VAL A 72 -1.74 8.04 1.44
C VAL A 72 -0.42 7.30 1.22
N LEU A 73 -0.53 6.06 0.71
CA LEU A 73 0.63 5.25 0.38
C LEU A 73 0.51 4.64 -1.03
N ASP A 74 1.48 4.94 -1.89
CA ASP A 74 1.58 4.35 -3.22
C ASP A 74 2.80 3.43 -3.34
N LEU A 75 2.53 2.13 -3.41
CA LEU A 75 3.49 1.04 -3.57
C LEU A 75 3.33 0.34 -4.92
N THR A 76 2.74 1.00 -5.93
CA THR A 76 2.51 0.40 -7.25
C THR A 76 3.82 -0.18 -7.84
N ARG A 77 3.72 -1.34 -8.49
CA ARG A 77 4.80 -2.08 -9.16
C ARG A 77 4.40 -2.50 -10.57
N ASN A 78 5.40 -2.86 -11.37
CA ASN A 78 5.24 -3.45 -12.72
C ASN A 78 5.84 -4.86 -12.75
N ASP A 79 5.39 -5.75 -11.86
CA ASP A 79 5.81 -7.16 -11.82
C ASP A 79 7.32 -7.34 -11.48
N LEU A 80 7.74 -6.79 -10.34
CA LEU A 80 9.11 -6.94 -9.82
C LEU A 80 9.18 -8.14 -8.87
N GLU A 81 10.25 -8.92 -8.97
CA GLU A 81 10.45 -10.09 -8.12
C GLU A 81 10.48 -9.72 -6.63
N HIS A 82 9.58 -10.37 -5.87
CA HIS A 82 9.62 -10.70 -4.44
C HIS A 82 9.90 -9.61 -3.38
N LYS A 83 9.92 -8.31 -3.69
CA LYS A 83 10.28 -7.30 -2.67
C LYS A 83 9.17 -6.89 -1.71
N LEU A 84 7.91 -6.95 -2.12
CA LEU A 84 6.77 -6.63 -1.26
C LEU A 84 5.86 -7.84 -1.11
N THR A 85 5.65 -8.26 0.12
CA THR A 85 4.84 -9.43 0.50
C THR A 85 3.80 -9.05 1.56
N ASP A 86 3.02 -10.02 2.03
CA ASP A 86 2.03 -9.78 3.09
C ASP A 86 2.65 -9.21 4.37
N VAL A 87 3.98 -9.35 4.58
CA VAL A 87 4.70 -8.77 5.73
C VAL A 87 4.56 -7.24 5.79
N SER A 88 4.64 -6.53 4.66
CA SER A 88 4.39 -5.08 4.67
C SER A 88 2.93 -4.75 4.97
N MET A 89 1.99 -5.62 4.62
CA MET A 89 0.58 -5.41 4.92
C MET A 89 0.30 -5.53 6.42
N LEU A 90 0.95 -6.51 7.07
CA LEU A 90 0.89 -6.66 8.53
C LEU A 90 1.43 -5.42 9.25
N SER A 91 2.60 -4.93 8.85
CA SER A 91 3.23 -3.79 9.51
C SER A 91 2.40 -2.51 9.39
N LEU A 92 1.79 -2.28 8.23
CA LEU A 92 0.84 -1.19 8.00
C LEU A 92 -0.43 -1.36 8.83
N ALA A 93 -1.01 -2.56 8.87
CA ALA A 93 -2.21 -2.84 9.66
C ALA A 93 -2.03 -2.56 11.16
N GLU A 94 -0.87 -2.90 11.71
CA GLU A 94 -0.57 -2.71 13.13
C GLU A 94 -0.33 -1.25 13.53
N ARG A 95 0.07 -0.38 12.59
CA ARG A 95 0.67 0.93 12.91
C ARG A 95 0.08 2.14 12.18
N CYS A 96 -0.60 1.93 11.06
CA CYS A 96 -1.08 2.99 10.15
C CYS A 96 -2.61 2.94 10.01
N SER A 97 -3.34 3.13 11.11
CA SER A 97 -4.83 3.13 11.13
C SER A 97 -5.47 4.32 10.41
N CYS A 98 -4.69 5.37 10.13
CA CYS A 98 -5.12 6.56 9.39
C CYS A 98 -5.08 6.40 7.86
N LEU A 99 -4.65 5.24 7.33
CA LEU A 99 -4.59 5.04 5.89
C LEU A 99 -5.97 5.16 5.25
N THR A 100 -6.09 6.06 4.27
CA THR A 100 -7.30 6.34 3.49
C THR A 100 -7.14 5.96 2.03
N ILE A 101 -5.92 6.01 1.49
CA ILE A 101 -5.59 5.65 0.11
C ILE A 101 -4.39 4.71 0.10
N LEU A 102 -4.58 3.51 -0.44
CA LEU A 102 -3.51 2.51 -0.59
C LEU A 102 -3.48 1.95 -2.01
N LYS A 103 -2.35 2.13 -2.69
CA LYS A 103 -2.14 1.61 -4.05
C LYS A 103 -1.08 0.51 -4.04
N LEU A 104 -1.50 -0.68 -4.41
CA LEU A 104 -0.71 -1.92 -4.39
C LEU A 104 -0.66 -2.60 -5.76
N SER A 105 -1.12 -1.94 -6.82
CA SER A 105 -1.16 -2.52 -8.17
C SER A 105 0.18 -3.16 -8.56
N GLY A 106 0.14 -4.38 -9.09
CA GLY A 106 1.29 -5.12 -9.58
C GLY A 106 2.19 -5.74 -8.51
N ASN A 107 1.78 -5.75 -7.23
CA ASN A 107 2.46 -6.50 -6.18
C ASN A 107 1.99 -7.97 -6.18
N VAL A 108 2.54 -8.76 -7.11
CA VAL A 108 2.08 -10.13 -7.41
C VAL A 108 2.27 -11.16 -6.29
N TYR A 109 2.98 -10.80 -5.21
CA TYR A 109 3.20 -11.66 -4.05
C TYR A 109 2.24 -11.42 -2.91
N LEU A 110 1.43 -10.36 -2.96
CA LEU A 110 0.35 -10.12 -2.00
C LEU A 110 -0.77 -11.13 -2.18
N SER A 111 -1.28 -11.64 -1.07
CA SER A 111 -2.34 -12.64 -1.04
C SER A 111 -3.53 -12.18 -0.18
N ASP A 112 -4.53 -13.06 -0.07
CA ASP A 112 -5.68 -12.84 0.80
C ASP A 112 -5.29 -12.65 2.28
N ILE A 113 -4.13 -13.17 2.71
CA ILE A 113 -3.60 -12.99 4.06
C ILE A 113 -3.26 -11.52 4.33
N GLY A 114 -2.51 -10.88 3.42
CA GLY A 114 -2.16 -9.47 3.54
C GLY A 114 -3.40 -8.57 3.54
N LEU A 115 -4.40 -8.89 2.70
CA LEU A 115 -5.69 -8.19 2.72
C LEU A 115 -6.43 -8.34 4.04
N SER A 116 -6.44 -9.54 4.63
CA SER A 116 -7.07 -9.77 5.93
C SER A 116 -6.45 -8.93 7.04
N TRP A 117 -5.12 -8.83 7.06
CA TRP A 117 -4.42 -7.94 8.00
C TRP A 117 -4.79 -6.47 7.77
N LEU A 118 -4.70 -5.96 6.53
CA LEU A 118 -5.13 -4.59 6.24
C LEU A 118 -6.59 -4.34 6.65
N ALA A 119 -7.50 -5.25 6.33
CA ALA A 119 -8.92 -5.18 6.68
C ALA A 119 -9.15 -5.05 8.19
N SER A 120 -8.31 -5.71 8.99
CA SER A 120 -8.40 -5.64 10.45
C SER A 120 -7.93 -4.29 11.03
N GLY A 121 -6.86 -3.69 10.48
CA GLY A 121 -6.15 -2.55 11.07
C GLY A 121 -6.38 -1.19 10.39
N CYS A 122 -6.53 -1.17 9.06
CA CYS A 122 -6.66 0.04 8.24
C CYS A 122 -8.12 0.30 7.83
N ARG A 123 -9.02 0.40 8.81
CA ARG A 123 -10.48 0.50 8.57
C ARG A 123 -10.94 1.82 7.95
N SER A 124 -10.07 2.83 7.91
CA SER A 124 -10.35 4.15 7.33
C SER A 124 -10.16 4.19 5.80
N LEU A 125 -9.83 3.06 5.16
CA LEU A 125 -9.56 3.01 3.72
C LEU A 125 -10.80 3.39 2.90
N THR A 126 -10.59 4.36 2.01
CA THR A 126 -11.59 4.86 1.05
C THR A 126 -11.21 4.55 -0.39
N GLU A 127 -9.93 4.39 -0.69
CA GLU A 127 -9.43 3.98 -2.00
C GLU A 127 -8.41 2.84 -1.87
N LEU A 128 -8.66 1.76 -2.62
CA LEU A 128 -7.77 0.61 -2.68
C LEU A 128 -7.55 0.18 -4.13
N ASN A 129 -6.29 0.08 -4.54
CA ASN A 129 -5.93 -0.41 -5.87
C ASN A 129 -5.10 -1.70 -5.78
N LEU A 130 -5.68 -2.81 -6.25
CA LEU A 130 -5.13 -4.17 -6.24
C LEU A 130 -4.93 -4.72 -7.65
N ALA A 131 -4.98 -3.87 -8.68
CA ALA A 131 -4.87 -4.34 -10.05
C ALA A 131 -3.62 -5.21 -10.23
N LYS A 132 -3.75 -6.37 -10.91
CA LYS A 132 -2.66 -7.33 -11.15
C LYS A 132 -2.05 -7.97 -9.89
N CYS A 133 -2.70 -7.93 -8.73
CA CYS A 133 -2.29 -8.73 -7.56
C CYS A 133 -2.79 -10.19 -7.67
N PHE A 134 -2.20 -10.96 -8.60
CA PHE A 134 -2.75 -12.22 -9.12
C PHE A 134 -3.03 -13.36 -8.11
N LYS A 135 -2.57 -13.25 -6.86
CA LYS A 135 -2.84 -14.26 -5.82
C LYS A 135 -4.10 -13.97 -5.00
N ILE A 136 -4.72 -12.81 -5.18
CA ILE A 136 -5.95 -12.44 -4.48
C ILE A 136 -7.15 -13.20 -5.09
N THR A 137 -8.01 -13.71 -4.22
CA THR A 137 -9.19 -14.52 -4.56
C THR A 137 -10.45 -13.97 -3.91
N ASP A 138 -11.56 -14.71 -4.01
CA ASP A 138 -12.82 -14.40 -3.31
C ASP A 138 -12.67 -14.28 -1.79
N VAL A 139 -11.67 -14.94 -1.19
CA VAL A 139 -11.36 -14.81 0.24
C VAL A 139 -10.87 -13.40 0.56
N GLY A 140 -10.01 -12.82 -0.27
CA GLY A 140 -9.58 -11.43 -0.15
C GLY A 140 -10.71 -10.44 -0.36
N MET A 141 -11.64 -10.73 -1.28
CA MET A 141 -12.84 -9.90 -1.48
C MET A 141 -13.76 -9.92 -0.25
N ARG A 142 -13.88 -11.07 0.43
CA ARG A 142 -14.59 -11.15 1.71
C ARG A 142 -13.92 -10.27 2.77
N ALA A 143 -12.60 -10.36 2.93
CA ALA A 143 -11.86 -9.53 3.88
C ALA A 143 -12.08 -8.02 3.61
N ILE A 144 -12.03 -7.60 2.34
CA ILE A 144 -12.35 -6.22 1.92
C ILE A 144 -13.76 -5.83 2.36
N SER A 145 -14.74 -6.70 2.11
CA SER A 145 -16.14 -6.44 2.45
C SER A 145 -16.41 -6.30 3.95
N GLU A 146 -15.65 -7.00 4.78
CA GLU A 146 -15.79 -6.98 6.25
C GLU A 146 -15.01 -5.83 6.90
N GLY A 147 -13.85 -5.47 6.34
CA GLY A 147 -12.95 -4.47 6.94
C GLY A 147 -13.10 -3.04 6.44
N PHE A 148 -13.43 -2.85 5.16
CA PHE A 148 -13.42 -1.53 4.50
C PHE A 148 -14.84 -1.05 4.18
N THR A 149 -15.63 -0.76 5.22
CA THR A 149 -17.03 -0.32 5.10
C THR A 149 -17.18 1.08 4.49
N ASP A 150 -16.12 1.88 4.53
CA ASP A 150 -16.06 3.24 3.95
C ASP A 150 -15.43 3.31 2.56
N LEU A 151 -15.14 2.15 1.94
CA LEU A 151 -14.49 2.07 0.64
C LEU A 151 -15.37 2.69 -0.46
N LYS A 152 -14.80 3.63 -1.22
CA LYS A 152 -15.45 4.35 -2.34
C LYS A 152 -14.86 3.98 -3.70
N TYR A 153 -13.56 3.72 -3.75
CA TYR A 153 -12.86 3.32 -4.97
C TYR A 153 -12.18 1.97 -4.74
N LEU A 154 -12.46 1.01 -5.62
CA LEU A 154 -11.80 -0.29 -5.63
C LEU A 154 -11.39 -0.66 -7.05
N ASN A 155 -10.11 -0.98 -7.24
CA ASN A 155 -9.61 -1.52 -8.50
C ASN A 155 -9.10 -2.96 -8.29
N ILE A 156 -9.79 -3.90 -8.92
CA ILE A 156 -9.53 -5.35 -8.92
C ILE A 156 -9.25 -5.86 -10.35
N ALA A 157 -8.80 -4.99 -11.25
CA ALA A 157 -8.48 -5.38 -12.61
C ALA A 157 -7.43 -6.50 -12.65
N MET A 158 -7.61 -7.46 -13.54
CA MET A 158 -6.73 -8.61 -13.74
C MET A 158 -6.60 -9.54 -12.53
N LEU A 159 -7.52 -9.49 -11.55
CA LEU A 159 -7.61 -10.47 -10.47
C LEU A 159 -8.35 -11.73 -10.95
N LYS A 160 -7.72 -12.49 -11.84
CA LYS A 160 -8.30 -13.67 -12.54
C LYS A 160 -8.82 -14.82 -11.66
N LYS A 161 -8.60 -14.74 -10.34
CA LYS A 161 -9.08 -15.73 -9.36
C LYS A 161 -10.28 -15.24 -8.55
N VAL A 162 -10.74 -14.02 -8.82
CA VAL A 162 -11.98 -13.48 -8.24
C VAL A 162 -13.13 -13.84 -9.16
N THR A 163 -14.17 -14.42 -8.59
CA THR A 163 -15.38 -14.85 -9.28
C THR A 163 -16.57 -13.98 -8.87
N ASP A 164 -17.76 -14.31 -9.37
CA ASP A 164 -19.03 -13.71 -8.94
C ASP A 164 -19.28 -13.87 -7.43
N VAL A 165 -18.74 -14.91 -6.78
CA VAL A 165 -18.77 -15.07 -5.33
C VAL A 165 -18.04 -13.92 -4.64
N GLY A 166 -16.83 -13.58 -5.07
CA GLY A 166 -16.08 -12.45 -4.51
C GLY A 166 -16.78 -11.11 -4.74
N ILE A 167 -17.34 -10.91 -5.94
CA ILE A 167 -18.12 -9.70 -6.24
C ILE A 167 -19.38 -9.62 -5.36
N SER A 168 -20.04 -10.73 -5.07
CA SER A 168 -21.21 -10.76 -4.18
C SER A 168 -20.87 -10.32 -2.75
N HIS A 169 -19.68 -10.68 -2.24
CA HIS A 169 -19.18 -10.20 -0.95
C HIS A 169 -19.06 -8.68 -0.92
N LEU A 170 -18.44 -8.09 -1.96
CA LEU A 170 -18.32 -6.63 -2.08
C LEU A 170 -19.70 -5.94 -2.06
N GLY A 171 -20.67 -6.50 -2.79
CA GLY A 171 -22.05 -5.99 -2.79
C GLY A 171 -22.74 -6.06 -1.43
N SER A 172 -22.35 -6.99 -0.55
CA SER A 172 -22.91 -7.13 0.80
C SER A 172 -22.28 -6.19 1.83
N GLY A 173 -20.96 -5.97 1.79
CA GLY A 173 -20.22 -5.22 2.81
C GLY A 173 -19.86 -3.78 2.44
N CYS A 174 -19.42 -3.53 1.20
CA CYS A 174 -18.90 -2.22 0.78
C CYS A 174 -19.99 -1.34 0.15
N LYS A 175 -20.93 -0.86 0.97
CA LYS A 175 -22.12 -0.09 0.50
C LYS A 175 -21.81 1.30 -0.05
N LYS A 176 -20.59 1.81 0.16
CA LYS A 176 -20.18 3.15 -0.28
C LYS A 176 -19.35 3.17 -1.57
N ILE A 177 -19.15 2.02 -2.23
CA ILE A 177 -18.42 1.95 -3.49
C ILE A 177 -19.12 2.82 -4.54
N GLN A 178 -18.37 3.73 -5.13
CA GLN A 178 -18.76 4.61 -6.22
C GLN A 178 -18.06 4.21 -7.52
N VAL A 179 -16.84 3.68 -7.43
CA VAL A 179 -16.04 3.24 -8.57
C VAL A 179 -15.49 1.85 -8.31
N LEU A 180 -15.89 0.90 -9.15
CA LEU A 180 -15.33 -0.46 -9.19
C LEU A 180 -14.70 -0.70 -10.57
N VAL A 181 -13.39 -0.90 -10.60
CA VAL A 181 -12.66 -1.29 -11.82
C VAL A 181 -12.41 -2.79 -11.79
N ALA A 182 -13.08 -3.53 -12.68
CA ALA A 182 -13.11 -4.99 -12.70
C ALA A 182 -12.75 -5.57 -14.09
N THR A 183 -11.88 -4.89 -14.84
CA THR A 183 -11.50 -5.32 -16.18
C THR A 183 -10.57 -6.54 -16.14
N GLY A 184 -10.84 -7.54 -16.99
CA GLY A 184 -10.00 -8.74 -17.08
C GLY A 184 -10.04 -9.65 -15.84
N LEU A 185 -11.15 -9.61 -15.08
CA LEU A 185 -11.52 -10.70 -14.16
C LEU A 185 -11.73 -11.99 -14.95
#